data_AF-A0AAV2F3M7-F1
#
_entry.id   AF-A0AAV2F3M7-F1
#
_cell.length_a   1.000
_cell.length_b   1.000
_cell.length_c   1.000
_cell.angle_alpha   90.00
_cell.angle_beta   90.00
_cell.angle_gamma   90.00
#
_symmetry.space_group_name_H-M   'P 1'
#
loop_
_entity.id
_entity.type
_entity.pdbx_description
1 polymer ?
#
loop_
_entity_poly.entity_id
_entity_poly.type
_entity_poly.pdbx_seq_one_letter_code
_entity_poly.pdbx_strand_id
1 'polypeptide(L)' 'MVQRLTYRKRHSYATKSNLHCIVKTPGGKLVYQTTKKRASGPKCPVTGKRIQGIPHLRPAELQEVKTV' A
#
# COMPACT_ATOMS: atom_id res chain seq x y z
N MET A 1 17.97 -19.39 -15.34
CA MET A 1 17.51 -19.40 -13.93
C MET A 1 17.16 -17.97 -13.53
N VAL A 2 16.01 -17.72 -12.89
CA VAL A 2 15.57 -16.35 -12.53
C VAL A 2 16.12 -15.94 -11.16
N GLN A 3 16.30 -14.63 -10.93
CA GLN A 3 16.76 -14.11 -9.64
C GLN A 3 15.72 -14.38 -8.54
N ARG A 4 16.10 -15.14 -7.50
CA ARG A 4 15.27 -15.35 -6.30
C ARG A 4 15.33 -14.12 -5.39
N LEU A 5 14.27 -13.91 -4.61
CA LEU A 5 14.10 -12.74 -3.75
C LEU A 5 13.92 -13.13 -2.30
N THR A 6 14.43 -12.28 -1.40
CA THR A 6 14.31 -12.41 0.05
C THR A 6 13.61 -11.17 0.62
N TYR A 7 12.80 -11.35 1.66
CA TYR A 7 12.18 -10.22 2.34
C TYR A 7 13.24 -9.32 2.99
N ARG A 8 13.05 -8.00 2.87
CA ARG A 8 13.96 -7.00 3.44
C ARG A 8 13.66 -6.67 4.90
N LYS A 9 12.42 -6.90 5.34
CA LYS A 9 11.99 -6.73 6.74
C LYS A 9 12.19 -8.02 7.51
N ARG A 10 12.33 -7.90 8.83
CA ARG A 10 12.41 -9.07 9.75
C ARG A 10 11.14 -9.93 9.74
N HIS A 11 9.99 -9.34 9.41
CA HIS A 11 8.72 -10.07 9.35
C HIS A 11 8.68 -11.03 8.15
N SER A 12 8.69 -12.33 8.44
CA SER A 12 8.82 -13.42 7.46
C SER A 12 7.50 -13.91 6.88
N TYR A 13 6.36 -13.57 7.48
CA TYR A 13 5.06 -14.12 7.08
C TYR A 13 4.37 -13.28 6.00
N ALA A 14 3.62 -13.96 5.13
CA ALA A 14 2.82 -13.38 4.06
C ALA A 14 1.48 -12.80 4.57
N THR A 15 1.57 -11.78 5.42
CA THR A 15 0.39 -11.08 5.96
C THR A 15 -0.04 -9.91 5.05
N LYS A 16 -1.29 -9.46 5.16
CA LYS A 16 -1.80 -8.32 4.38
C LYS A 16 -0.97 -7.04 4.54
N SER A 17 -0.36 -6.83 5.71
CA SER A 17 0.54 -5.69 5.98
C SER A 17 1.93 -5.82 5.36
N ASN A 18 2.34 -7.03 4.96
CA ASN A 18 3.66 -7.37 4.46
C ASN A 18 3.59 -7.91 3.02
N LEU A 19 2.70 -7.32 2.22
CA LEU A 19 2.67 -7.57 0.79
C LEU A 19 3.77 -6.74 0.12
N HIS A 20 4.40 -7.30 -0.92
CA HIS A 20 5.50 -6.66 -1.64
C HIS A 20 5.25 -6.68 -3.14
N CYS A 21 5.72 -5.64 -3.82
CA CYS A 21 5.86 -5.62 -5.27
C CYS A 21 7.32 -5.91 -5.65
N ILE A 22 7.50 -6.61 -6.77
CA ILE A 22 8.82 -6.87 -7.32
C ILE A 22 9.14 -5.71 -8.26
N VAL A 23 10.23 -5.00 -7.98
CA VAL A 23 10.65 -3.83 -8.76
C VAL A 23 12.04 -4.08 -9.35
N LYS A 24 12.23 -3.70 -10.62
CA LYS A 24 13.55 -3.61 -11.25
C LYS A 24 14.22 -2.33 -10.76
N THR A 25 15.30 -2.49 -10.02
CA THR A 25 16.11 -1.36 -9.57
C THR A 25 16.98 -0.82 -10.70
N PRO A 26 17.44 0.44 -10.64
CA PRO A 26 18.35 1.01 -11.64
C PRO A 26 19.63 0.19 -11.84
N GLY A 27 20.12 -0.48 -10.80
CA GLY A 27 21.27 -1.41 -10.88
C GLY A 27 20.95 -2.79 -11.48
N GLY A 28 19.80 -2.95 -12.14
CA GLY A 28 19.40 -4.18 -12.84
C GLY A 28 18.94 -5.33 -11.96
N LYS A 29 18.89 -5.16 -10.62
CA LYS A 29 18.49 -6.20 -9.67
C LYS A 29 16.98 -6.18 -9.43
N LEU A 30 16.36 -7.35 -9.31
CA LEU A 30 14.99 -7.49 -8.81
C LEU A 30 14.99 -7.40 -7.28
N VAL A 31 14.09 -6.59 -6.72
CA VAL A 31 14.01 -6.35 -5.27
C VAL A 31 12.55 -6.24 -4.82
N TYR A 32 12.23 -6.75 -3.62
CA TYR A 32 10.95 -6.51 -2.96
C TYR A 32 10.86 -5.09 -2.39
N GLN A 33 9.80 -4.37 -2.77
CA GLN A 33 9.37 -3.14 -2.13
C GLN A 33 8.06 -3.37 -1.38
N THR A 34 7.97 -2.91 -0.14
CA THR A 34 6.77 -3.10 0.67
C THR A 34 5.63 -2.22 0.17
N THR A 35 4.48 -2.85 -0.07
CA THR A 35 3.24 -2.16 -0.43
C THR A 35 2.43 -1.83 0.83
N LYS A 36 1.88 -0.63 0.87
CA LYS A 36 0.90 -0.25 1.91
C LYS A 36 -0.44 -0.93 1.58
N LYS A 37 -1.18 -1.40 2.58
CA LYS A 37 -2.52 -1.98 2.36
C LYS A 37 -3.50 -0.91 1.93
N ARG A 38 -4.36 -1.29 0.98
CA ARG A 38 -5.41 -0.45 0.41
C ARG A 38 -6.39 -0.02 1.49
N ALA A 39 -6.70 1.27 1.53
CA ALA A 39 -7.69 1.82 2.44
C ALA A 39 -9.09 1.76 1.84
N SER A 40 -10.08 1.48 2.67
CA SER A 40 -11.46 1.85 2.39
C SER A 40 -11.59 3.36 2.60
N GLY A 41 -12.01 4.07 1.58
CA GLY A 41 -12.26 5.51 1.67
C GLY A 41 -13.61 5.81 2.33
N PRO A 42 -13.92 7.09 2.54
CA PRO A 42 -15.13 7.51 3.25
C PRO A 42 -16.39 7.17 2.46
N LYS A 43 -17.39 6.70 3.20
CA LYS A 43 -18.72 6.38 2.69
C LYS A 43 -19.75 7.25 3.40
N CYS A 44 -20.84 7.56 2.69
CA CYS A 44 -22.00 8.19 3.28
C CYS A 44 -22.62 7.24 4.33
N PRO A 45 -22.89 7.68 5.56
CA PRO A 45 -23.43 6.83 6.62
C PRO A 45 -24.86 6.32 6.32
N VAL A 46 -25.63 7.07 5.54
CA VAL A 46 -27.03 6.73 5.23
C VAL A 46 -27.12 5.88 3.95
N THR A 47 -26.42 6.27 2.88
CA THR A 47 -26.55 5.61 1.58
C THR A 47 -25.50 4.54 1.30
N GLY A 48 -24.43 4.47 2.10
CA GLY A 48 -23.30 3.56 1.89
C GLY A 48 -22.47 3.85 0.62
N LYS A 49 -22.81 4.89 -0.14
CA LYS A 49 -22.09 5.29 -1.36
C LYS A 49 -20.79 5.99 -1.02
N ARG A 50 -19.79 5.86 -1.90
CA ARG A 50 -18.51 6.57 -1.80
C ARG A 50 -18.75 8.08 -1.89
N ILE A 51 -18.09 8.84 -1.02
CA ILE A 51 -18.04 10.30 -1.12
C ILE A 51 -17.01 10.68 -2.19
N GLN A 52 -17.45 11.41 -3.21
CA GLN A 52 -16.58 11.92 -4.28
C GLN A 52 -15.76 13.11 -3.77
N GLY A 53 -14.60 13.36 -4.38
CA GLY A 53 -13.69 14.44 -3.97
C GLY A 53 -12.73 14.09 -2.83
N ILE A 54 -13.02 13.05 -2.02
CA ILE A 54 -12.10 12.61 -0.95
C ILE A 54 -11.26 11.40 -1.43
N PRO A 55 -9.93 11.44 -1.30
CA PRO A 55 -9.07 10.34 -1.70
C PRO A 55 -9.15 9.14 -0.73
N HIS A 56 -8.88 7.94 -1.25
CA HIS A 56 -8.86 6.69 -0.47
C HIS A 56 -7.49 6.48 0.17
N LEU A 57 -7.22 7.22 1.24
CA LEU A 57 -5.95 7.16 1.96
C LEU A 57 -6.10 6.43 3.29
N ARG A 58 -4.97 5.99 3.85
CA ARG A 58 -4.97 5.44 5.21
C ARG A 58 -5.18 6.55 6.23
N PRO A 59 -5.71 6.25 7.44
CA PRO A 59 -5.96 7.26 8.46
C PRO A 59 -4.74 8.14 8.79
N ALA A 60 -3.54 7.53 8.87
CA ALA A 60 -2.30 8.27 9.11
C ALA A 60 -1.91 9.23 7.97
N GLU A 61 -2.18 8.85 6.72
CA GLU A 61 -1.88 9.68 5.55
C GLU A 61 -2.94 10.77 5.35
N LEU A 62 -4.20 10.46 5.72
CA LEU A 62 -5.30 11.42 5.65
C LEU A 62 -5.09 12.61 6.58
N GLN A 63 -4.43 12.42 7.74
CA GLN A 63 -4.10 13.51 8.66
C GLN A 63 -3.11 14.53 8.06
N GLU A 64 -2.21 14.08 7.18
CA GLU A 64 -1.19 14.93 6.57
C GLU A 64 -1.72 15.71 5.36
N VAL A 65 -2.79 15.21 4.72
CA VAL A 65 -3.37 15.85 3.54
C VAL A 65 -4.32 16.96 3.96
N LYS A 66 -4.00 18.21 3.56
CA LYS A 66 -4.93 19.34 3.59
C LYS A 66 -6.08 19.06 2.62
N THR A 67 -7.11 18.39 3.13
CA THR A 67 -8.37 18.23 2.42
C THR A 67 -9.11 19.55 2.56
N VAL A 68 -9.74 20.01 1.46
CA VAL A 68 -10.42 21.33 1.32
C VAL A 68 -11.29 21.65 2.53
#